data_AF-A0A521WH42-F1
#
_entry.id   AF-A0A521WH42-F1
#
_cell.length_a   1.000
_cell.length_b   1.000
_cell.length_c   1.000
_cell.angle_alpha   90.00
_cell.angle_beta   90.00
_cell.angle_gamma   90.00
#
_symmetry.space_group_name_H-M   'P 1'
#
loop_
_entity.id
_entity.type
_entity.pdbx_description
1 polymer ?
#
loop_
_entity_poly.entity_id
_entity_poly.type
_entity_poly.pdbx_seq_one_letter_code
_entity_poly.pdbx_strand_id
1 'polypeptide(L)'
;MNQVIKLITKEYRLFWSDRVAVSLTFIVPVVLTVIFGAVFGGMSRGPSGIRLAFVNESASEIAKKIESELDTTKAVRLLKTFTDDSKKEIKFDSVSAKEYVIKGSASAALILPADMFTDTSAGIKVKLYYDPKNDIEMQMLQGIVQKTIFEKIPGIFNQTMLRRSEQWLGADSGKAFNSEMANIISKYFEVDTSWFLNPSSMSQQYLASDTSTGAGNFFKSMIQIEQTQLVGQQVVSPWATRSVGGWAMMFLLFT
;
A
#
# COMPACT_ATOMS: atom_id res chain seq x y z
N MET A 1 -40.09 -38.71 27.45
CA MET A 1 -38.82 -37.98 27.70
C MET A 1 -37.64 -38.91 28.03
N ASN A 2 -37.79 -39.87 28.94
CA ASN A 2 -36.69 -40.75 29.38
C ASN A 2 -36.09 -41.65 28.28
N GLN A 3 -36.84 -42.02 27.24
CA GLN A 3 -36.34 -42.85 26.13
C GLN A 3 -35.38 -42.09 25.22
N VAL A 4 -35.64 -40.81 24.94
CA VAL A 4 -34.79 -39.95 24.11
C VAL A 4 -33.44 -39.74 24.78
N ILE A 5 -33.43 -39.49 26.10
CA ILE A 5 -32.20 -39.32 26.88
C ILE A 5 -31.36 -40.60 26.88
N LYS A 6 -32.00 -41.78 26.98
CA LYS A 6 -31.32 -43.08 26.89
C LYS A 6 -30.72 -43.35 25.51
N LEU A 7 -31.39 -42.91 24.44
CA LEU A 7 -30.84 -42.98 23.07
C LEU A 7 -29.63 -42.07 22.92
N ILE A 8 -29.73 -40.81 23.34
CA ILE A 8 -28.62 -39.84 23.25
C ILE A 8 -27.40 -40.33 24.04
N THR A 9 -27.58 -40.82 25.26
CA THR A 9 -26.47 -41.32 26.09
C THR A 9 -25.82 -42.57 25.50
N LYS A 10 -26.60 -43.44 24.85
CA LYS A 10 -26.07 -44.58 24.10
C LYS A 10 -25.22 -44.13 22.91
N GLU A 11 -25.75 -43.24 22.07
CA GLU A 11 -25.05 -42.71 20.90
C GLU A 11 -23.77 -41.98 21.29
N TYR A 12 -23.82 -41.16 22.34
CA TYR A 12 -22.64 -40.46 22.84
C TYR A 12 -21.55 -41.43 23.31
N ARG A 13 -21.93 -42.50 24.01
CA ARG A 13 -20.98 -43.54 24.45
C ARG A 13 -20.40 -44.33 23.27
N LEU A 14 -21.22 -44.59 22.25
CA LEU A 14 -20.78 -45.28 21.04
C LEU A 14 -19.77 -44.41 20.28
N PHE A 15 -20.07 -43.14 20.09
CA PHE A 15 -19.18 -42.17 19.43
C PHE A 15 -17.83 -42.07 20.14
N TRP A 16 -17.80 -41.94 21.47
CA TRP A 16 -16.55 -41.90 22.23
C TRP A 16 -15.75 -43.21 22.22
N SER A 17 -16.41 -44.35 21.95
CA SER A 17 -15.73 -45.64 21.80
C SER A 17 -15.10 -45.82 20.41
N ASP A 18 -15.62 -45.11 19.41
CA ASP A 18 -15.08 -45.10 18.05
C ASP A 18 -13.90 -44.12 17.96
N ARG A 19 -12.70 -44.67 18.14
CA ARG A 19 -11.45 -43.91 18.09
C ARG A 19 -11.24 -43.22 16.75
N VAL A 20 -11.75 -43.78 15.65
CA VAL A 20 -11.59 -43.20 14.30
C VAL A 20 -12.48 -41.98 14.17
N ALA A 21 -13.77 -42.11 14.54
CA ALA A 21 -14.72 -41.00 14.50
C ALA A 21 -14.28 -39.83 15.39
N VAL A 22 -13.81 -40.10 16.60
CA VAL A 22 -13.31 -39.07 17.53
C VAL A 22 -12.06 -38.38 16.96
N SER A 23 -11.13 -39.14 16.38
CA SER A 23 -9.90 -38.59 15.81
C SER A 23 -10.21 -37.70 14.60
N LEU A 24 -11.08 -38.14 13.71
CA LEU A 24 -11.46 -37.39 12.52
C LEU A 24 -12.21 -36.09 12.88
N THR A 25 -13.04 -36.13 13.91
CA THR A 25 -13.90 -34.98 14.29
C THR A 25 -13.18 -33.92 15.12
N PHE A 26 -12.23 -34.32 15.98
CA PHE A 26 -11.55 -33.38 16.88
C PHE A 26 -10.06 -33.23 16.61
N ILE A 27 -9.33 -34.32 16.36
CA ILE A 27 -7.88 -34.27 16.24
C ILE A 27 -7.48 -33.63 14.90
N VAL A 28 -8.09 -34.05 13.80
CA VAL A 28 -7.76 -33.52 12.47
C VAL A 28 -7.97 -32.01 12.37
N PRO A 29 -9.11 -31.42 12.81
CA PRO A 29 -9.29 -29.97 12.80
C PRO A 29 -8.31 -29.22 13.69
N VAL A 30 -7.95 -29.76 14.86
CA VAL A 30 -6.96 -29.16 15.76
C VAL A 30 -5.58 -29.15 15.11
N VAL A 31 -5.16 -30.27 14.52
CA VAL A 31 -3.87 -30.37 13.82
C VAL A 31 -3.82 -29.40 12.65
N LEU A 32 -4.88 -29.31 11.83
CA LEU A 32 -4.97 -28.31 10.76
C LEU A 32 -4.88 -26.88 11.29
N THR A 33 -5.56 -26.57 12.39
CA THR A 33 -5.50 -25.25 13.03
C THR A 33 -4.09 -24.95 13.56
N VAL A 34 -3.38 -25.94 14.10
CA VAL A 34 -1.99 -25.78 14.54
C VAL A 34 -1.06 -25.58 13.36
N ILE A 35 -1.23 -26.31 12.25
CA ILE A 35 -0.42 -26.12 11.03
C ILE A 35 -0.65 -24.73 10.45
N PHE A 36 -1.91 -24.33 10.28
CA PHE A 36 -2.23 -22.98 9.83
C PHE A 36 -1.76 -21.91 10.82
N GLY A 37 -1.90 -22.16 12.12
CA GLY A 37 -1.37 -21.31 13.17
C GLY A 37 0.16 -21.21 13.16
N ALA A 38 0.88 -22.26 12.78
CA ALA A 38 2.34 -22.24 12.68
C ALA A 38 2.81 -21.55 11.40
N VAL A 39 2.13 -21.81 10.28
CA VAL A 39 2.43 -21.21 8.97
C VAL A 39 2.09 -19.72 8.94
N PHE A 40 0.96 -19.33 9.54
CA PHE A 40 0.47 -17.95 9.52
C PHE A 40 0.67 -17.19 10.84
N GLY A 41 0.98 -17.87 11.96
CA GLY A 41 1.12 -17.24 13.28
C GLY A 41 2.40 -16.45 13.47
N GLY A 42 3.38 -16.57 12.58
CA GLY A 42 4.50 -15.63 12.48
C GLY A 42 4.05 -14.19 12.18
N MET A 43 2.82 -14.01 11.68
CA MET A 43 2.19 -12.71 11.39
C MET A 43 1.59 -12.03 12.64
N SER A 44 1.73 -12.62 13.84
CA SER A 44 1.03 -12.20 15.07
C SER A 44 1.95 -11.64 16.16
N ARG A 45 2.86 -10.72 15.82
CA ARG A 45 3.16 -9.63 16.76
C ARG A 45 2.14 -8.53 16.45
N GLY A 46 1.19 -8.30 17.36
CA GLY A 46 0.21 -7.20 17.28
C GLY A 46 0.86 -5.85 16.95
N PRO A 47 0.07 -4.80 16.66
CA PRO A 47 0.30 -3.75 15.66
C PRO A 47 1.67 -3.06 15.76
N SER A 48 2.75 -3.77 15.45
CA SER A 48 3.98 -3.16 15.02
C SER A 48 3.79 -3.04 13.53
N GLY A 49 3.25 -1.90 13.07
CA GLY A 49 3.14 -1.60 11.65
C GLY A 49 4.41 -2.00 10.91
N ILE A 50 4.26 -2.37 9.64
CA ILE A 50 5.35 -2.87 8.81
C ILE A 50 6.51 -1.87 8.86
N ARG A 51 7.70 -2.35 9.24
CA ARG A 51 8.88 -1.48 9.41
C ARG A 51 9.33 -0.97 8.05
N LEU A 52 9.13 0.32 7.82
CA LEU A 52 9.49 1.00 6.59
C LEU A 52 10.60 2.00 6.88
N ALA A 53 11.79 1.77 6.35
CA ALA A 53 12.85 2.78 6.36
C ALA A 53 12.43 3.91 5.41
N PHE A 54 12.47 5.16 5.87
CA PHE A 54 11.99 6.30 5.11
C PHE A 54 13.08 7.36 4.97
N VAL A 55 13.32 7.77 3.73
CA VAL A 55 14.28 8.83 3.38
C VAL A 55 13.56 9.89 2.57
N ASN A 56 13.59 11.12 3.07
CA ASN A 56 13.03 12.28 2.37
C ASN A 56 14.15 13.24 1.98
N GLU A 57 14.51 13.22 0.70
CA GLU A 57 15.49 14.12 0.10
C GLU A 57 14.81 15.30 -0.62
N SER A 58 13.48 15.32 -0.66
CA SER A 58 12.70 16.35 -1.34
C SER A 58 12.32 17.49 -0.42
N ALA A 59 12.51 18.72 -0.89
CA ALA A 59 12.02 19.92 -0.21
C ALA A 59 10.52 20.20 -0.48
N SER A 60 9.87 19.37 -1.30
CA SER A 60 8.48 19.56 -1.74
C SER A 60 7.47 19.44 -0.59
N GLU A 61 6.43 20.27 -0.62
CA GLU A 61 5.30 20.19 0.32
C GLU A 61 4.54 18.85 0.19
N ILE A 62 4.54 18.24 -1.00
CA ILE A 62 3.95 16.92 -1.26
C ILE A 62 4.69 15.84 -0.47
N ALA A 63 6.02 15.89 -0.46
CA ALA A 63 6.84 14.90 0.23
C ALA A 63 6.56 14.92 1.75
N LYS A 64 6.37 16.12 2.33
CA LYS A 64 5.98 16.29 3.74
C LYS A 64 4.58 15.77 4.04
N LYS A 65 3.61 15.96 3.13
CA LYS A 65 2.25 15.44 3.28
C LYS A 65 2.20 13.92 3.21
N ILE A 66 2.97 13.32 2.28
CA ILE A 66 3.12 11.86 2.18
C ILE A 66 3.78 11.31 3.45
N GLU A 67 4.84 11.96 3.93
CA GLU A 67 5.52 11.58 5.16
C GLU A 67 4.56 11.58 6.35
N SER A 68 3.82 12.68 6.56
CA SER A 68 2.86 12.82 7.66
C SER A 68 1.77 11.74 7.63
N GLU A 69 1.25 11.39 6.46
CA GLU A 69 0.19 10.39 6.30
C GLU A 69 0.70 8.96 6.52
N LEU A 70 1.93 8.68 6.09
CA LEU A 70 2.56 7.38 6.35
C LEU A 70 2.90 7.22 7.84
N ASP A 71 3.23 8.30 8.54
CA ASP A 71 3.53 8.30 9.99
C ASP A 71 2.25 8.10 10.85
N THR A 72 1.10 8.63 10.41
CA THR A 72 -0.19 8.43 11.09
C THR A 72 -0.82 7.06 10.82
N THR A 73 -0.36 6.36 9.78
CA THR A 73 -0.92 5.06 9.37
C THR A 73 -0.45 3.94 10.30
N LYS A 74 -1.35 3.42 11.16
CA LYS A 74 -1.06 2.32 12.11
C LYS A 74 -0.49 1.04 11.46
N ALA A 75 -0.74 0.82 10.18
CA ALA A 75 -0.26 -0.33 9.43
C ALA A 75 1.23 -0.24 9.06
N VAL A 76 1.85 0.95 9.16
CA VAL A 76 3.25 1.19 8.81
C VAL A 76 3.96 1.79 10.01
N ARG A 77 5.18 1.35 10.27
CA ARG A 77 6.07 1.99 11.24
C ARG A 77 7.19 2.67 10.48
N LEU A 78 7.11 3.98 10.37
CA LEU A 78 8.14 4.79 9.73
C LEU A 78 9.40 4.83 10.60
N LEU A 79 10.52 4.41 10.02
CA LEU A 79 11.85 4.51 10.62
C LEU A 79 12.62 5.60 9.88
N LYS A 80 12.86 6.73 10.56
CA LYS A 80 13.59 7.88 10.00
C LYS A 80 15.07 7.91 10.42
N THR A 81 15.39 7.18 11.49
CA THR A 81 16.74 7.02 12.04
C THR A 81 17.05 5.55 12.26
N PHE A 82 18.33 5.22 12.20
CA PHE A 82 18.84 3.94 12.70
C PHE A 82 19.86 4.20 13.80
N THR A 83 20.01 3.22 14.67
CA THR A 83 21.05 3.21 15.70
C THR A 83 22.26 2.50 15.10
N ASP A 84 23.36 3.23 14.96
CA ASP A 84 24.64 2.66 14.52
C ASP A 84 25.28 1.80 15.64
N ASP A 85 26.29 0.99 15.33
CA ASP A 85 26.99 0.12 16.28
C ASP A 85 27.58 0.90 17.48
N SER A 86 27.75 2.22 17.32
CA SER A 86 28.14 3.16 18.38
C SER A 86 26.97 3.75 19.21
N LYS A 87 25.76 3.19 19.13
CA LYS A 87 24.54 3.65 19.80
C LYS A 87 24.14 5.11 19.54
N LYS A 88 24.60 5.70 18.44
CA LYS A 88 24.16 7.04 18.00
C LYS A 88 23.00 6.89 17.02
N GLU A 89 21.97 7.72 17.19
CA GLU A 89 20.88 7.84 16.22
C GLU A 89 21.35 8.69 15.04
N ILE A 90 21.40 8.07 13.87
CA ILE A 90 21.78 8.71 12.60
C ILE A 90 20.55 8.69 11.68
N LYS A 91 20.29 9.79 10.98
CA LYS A 91 19.24 9.85 9.95
C LYS A 91 19.58 8.89 8.80
N PHE A 92 18.57 8.24 8.25
CA PHE A 92 18.78 7.42 7.06
C PHE A 92 19.22 8.28 5.88
N ASP A 93 20.29 7.85 5.21
CA ASP A 93 20.64 8.25 3.86
C ASP A 93 20.17 7.18 2.85
N SER A 94 20.11 7.55 1.57
CA SER A 94 19.75 6.65 0.48
C SER A 94 20.53 5.33 0.46
N VAL A 95 21.81 5.35 0.87
CA VAL A 95 22.65 4.15 0.96
C VAL A 95 22.35 3.35 2.23
N SER A 96 22.33 4.02 3.39
CA SER A 96 22.12 3.38 4.69
C SER A 96 20.73 2.74 4.80
N ALA A 97 19.70 3.33 4.19
CA ALA A 97 18.35 2.75 4.17
C ALA A 97 18.31 1.42 3.41
N LYS A 98 19.05 1.29 2.30
CA LYS A 98 19.14 0.05 1.53
C LYS A 98 19.86 -1.05 2.32
N GLU A 99 20.98 -0.72 2.93
CA GLU A 99 21.72 -1.66 3.78
C GLU A 99 20.88 -2.15 4.96
N TYR A 100 20.08 -1.27 5.56
CA TYR A 100 19.20 -1.61 6.67
C TYR A 100 18.10 -2.62 6.28
N VAL A 101 17.58 -2.52 5.06
CA VAL A 101 16.66 -3.51 4.47
C VAL A 101 17.38 -4.81 4.15
N ILE A 102 18.58 -4.77 3.56
CA ILE A 102 19.38 -5.97 3.25
C ILE A 102 19.73 -6.76 4.52
N LYS A 103 20.00 -6.06 5.63
CA LYS A 103 20.22 -6.66 6.97
C LYS A 103 18.93 -7.25 7.59
N GLY A 104 17.77 -7.13 6.94
CA GLY A 104 16.47 -7.61 7.44
C GLY A 104 15.91 -6.82 8.62
N SER A 105 16.45 -5.63 8.89
CA SER A 105 16.04 -4.78 10.02
C SER A 105 14.82 -3.92 9.71
N ALA A 106 14.52 -3.72 8.42
CA ALA A 106 13.27 -3.18 7.89
C ALA A 106 12.78 -4.04 6.72
N SER A 107 11.46 -4.08 6.49
CA SER A 107 10.84 -4.86 5.41
C SER A 107 11.01 -4.18 4.04
N ALA A 108 11.08 -2.85 4.03
CA ALA A 108 11.29 -2.05 2.83
C ALA A 108 11.93 -0.69 3.15
N ALA A 109 12.45 -0.02 2.13
CA ALA A 109 12.91 1.35 2.18
C ALA A 109 12.19 2.18 1.11
N LEU A 110 11.54 3.26 1.54
CA LEU A 110 10.90 4.25 0.68
C LEU A 110 11.79 5.49 0.60
N ILE A 111 12.21 5.83 -0.60
CA ILE A 111 13.06 7.00 -0.88
C ILE A 111 12.26 7.98 -1.74
N LEU A 112 12.07 9.19 -1.21
CA LEU A 112 11.55 10.34 -1.94
C LEU A 112 12.73 11.18 -2.43
N PRO A 113 13.15 11.06 -3.71
CA PRO A 113 14.32 11.76 -4.21
C PRO A 113 14.09 13.28 -4.28
N ALA A 114 15.15 14.07 -4.36
CA ALA A 114 15.03 15.53 -4.47
C ALA A 114 14.15 15.98 -5.67
N ASP A 115 14.21 15.24 -6.78
CA ASP A 115 13.42 15.46 -8.00
C ASP A 115 12.05 14.76 -7.99
N MET A 116 11.58 14.28 -6.82
CA MET A 116 10.29 13.59 -6.65
C MET A 116 9.13 14.37 -7.28
N PHE A 117 9.16 15.69 -7.13
CA PHE A 117 8.18 16.59 -7.71
C PHE A 117 8.84 17.91 -8.08
N THR A 118 8.74 18.30 -9.34
CA THR A 118 9.14 19.63 -9.83
C THR A 118 7.88 20.35 -10.30
N ASP A 119 7.75 21.65 -10.04
CA ASP A 119 6.59 22.45 -10.49
C ASP A 119 6.36 22.39 -12.02
N THR A 120 7.39 21.99 -12.77
CA THR A 120 7.36 21.83 -14.23
C THR A 120 6.93 20.43 -14.70
N SER A 121 7.12 19.39 -13.88
CA SER A 121 6.83 18.00 -14.24
C SER A 121 5.55 17.52 -13.56
N ALA A 122 4.57 17.07 -14.35
CA ALA A 122 3.37 16.43 -13.80
C ALA A 122 3.68 15.11 -13.08
N GLY A 123 4.85 14.51 -13.33
CA GLY A 123 5.26 13.22 -12.76
C GLY A 123 5.71 13.28 -11.30
N ILE A 124 5.18 12.40 -10.45
CA ILE A 124 5.73 12.08 -9.12
C ILE A 124 6.61 10.84 -9.24
N LYS A 125 7.88 10.95 -8.82
CA LYS A 125 8.83 9.83 -8.80
C LYS A 125 9.08 9.34 -7.39
N VAL A 126 8.87 8.06 -7.15
CA VAL A 126 9.08 7.44 -5.83
C VAL A 126 9.86 6.14 -5.99
N LYS A 127 10.88 5.93 -5.16
CA LYS A 127 11.69 4.70 -5.22
C LYS A 127 11.37 3.82 -4.02
N LEU A 128 10.90 2.60 -4.28
CA LEU A 128 10.61 1.60 -3.27
C LEU A 128 11.59 0.43 -3.40
N TYR A 129 12.35 0.21 -2.33
CA TYR A 129 13.34 -0.85 -2.24
C TYR A 129 12.90 -1.91 -1.25
N TYR A 130 13.11 -3.19 -1.55
CA TYR A 130 12.58 -4.25 -0.69
C TYR A 130 13.36 -5.57 -0.66
N ASP A 131 13.11 -6.34 0.41
CA ASP A 131 13.56 -7.72 0.61
C ASP A 131 12.41 -8.73 0.27
N PRO A 132 12.61 -9.66 -0.68
CA PRO A 132 11.60 -10.65 -1.10
C PRO A 132 11.28 -11.73 -0.04
N LYS A 133 11.92 -11.72 1.12
CA LYS A 133 11.60 -12.67 2.21
C LYS A 133 10.17 -12.50 2.74
N ASN A 134 9.59 -11.29 2.65
CA ASN A 134 8.27 -10.96 3.19
C ASN A 134 7.30 -10.43 2.11
N ASP A 135 6.92 -11.30 1.15
CA ASP A 135 6.06 -10.91 0.01
C ASP A 135 4.68 -10.33 0.41
N ILE A 136 4.09 -10.82 1.51
CA ILE A 136 2.79 -10.33 2.00
C ILE A 136 2.92 -8.90 2.54
N GLU A 137 3.96 -8.63 3.33
CA GLU A 137 4.26 -7.28 3.83
C GLU A 137 4.52 -6.32 2.67
N MET A 138 5.14 -6.81 1.58
CA MET A 138 5.39 -6.02 0.39
C MET A 138 4.13 -5.58 -0.33
N GLN A 139 3.23 -6.51 -0.60
CA GLN A 139 1.96 -6.19 -1.27
C GLN A 139 1.15 -5.20 -0.44
N MET A 140 1.15 -5.37 0.88
CA MET A 140 0.47 -4.47 1.79
C MET A 140 1.12 -3.07 1.81
N LEU A 141 2.45 -2.99 1.94
CA LEU A 141 3.19 -1.72 1.88
C LEU A 141 2.97 -0.99 0.56
N GLN A 142 3.04 -1.70 -0.56
CA GLN A 142 2.80 -1.13 -1.88
C GLN A 142 1.39 -0.54 -1.96
N GLY A 143 0.37 -1.29 -1.52
CA GLY A 143 -1.01 -0.81 -1.50
C GLY A 143 -1.18 0.44 -0.64
N ILE A 144 -0.53 0.49 0.53
CA ILE A 144 -0.58 1.66 1.43
C ILE A 144 0.12 2.86 0.80
N VAL A 145 1.37 2.71 0.34
CA VAL A 145 2.14 3.80 -0.28
C VAL A 145 1.40 4.33 -1.51
N GLN A 146 0.88 3.43 -2.36
CA GLN A 146 0.09 3.78 -3.53
C GLN A 146 -1.15 4.57 -3.11
N LYS A 147 -1.95 4.06 -2.16
CA LYS A 147 -3.14 4.77 -1.65
C LYS A 147 -2.78 6.16 -1.13
N THR A 148 -1.75 6.28 -0.29
CA THR A 148 -1.33 7.56 0.28
C THR A 148 -0.94 8.56 -0.80
N ILE A 149 -0.20 8.13 -1.82
CA ILE A 149 0.17 8.97 -2.96
C ILE A 149 -1.08 9.40 -3.74
N PHE A 150 -1.94 8.46 -4.11
CA PHE A 150 -3.16 8.74 -4.88
C PHE A 150 -4.16 9.63 -4.15
N GLU A 151 -4.22 9.55 -2.82
CA GLU A 151 -5.10 10.40 -2.03
C GLU A 151 -4.65 11.88 -2.04
N LYS A 152 -3.34 12.13 -2.08
CA LYS A 152 -2.79 13.50 -2.00
C LYS A 152 -2.54 14.16 -3.36
N ILE A 153 -2.42 13.37 -4.45
CA ILE A 153 -2.16 13.89 -5.80
C ILE A 153 -3.24 14.88 -6.32
N PRO A 154 -4.55 14.55 -6.30
CA PRO A 154 -5.56 15.38 -6.95
C PRO A 154 -5.62 16.80 -6.40
N GLY A 155 -5.55 16.95 -5.08
CA GLY A 155 -5.57 18.26 -4.43
C GLY A 155 -4.39 19.15 -4.82
N ILE A 156 -3.23 18.55 -5.13
CA ILE A 156 -2.01 19.28 -5.45
C ILE A 156 -1.88 19.55 -6.95
N PHE A 157 -2.45 18.67 -7.78
CA PHE A 157 -2.58 18.92 -9.21
C PHE A 157 -3.43 20.16 -9.50
N ASN A 158 -4.57 20.32 -8.81
CA ASN A 158 -5.40 21.50 -8.97
C ASN A 158 -4.65 22.78 -8.58
N GLN A 159 -3.92 22.75 -7.46
CA GLN A 159 -3.12 23.90 -7.01
C GLN A 159 -1.98 24.26 -7.97
N THR A 160 -1.32 23.26 -8.55
CA THR A 160 -0.23 23.47 -9.51
C THR A 160 -0.73 23.92 -10.88
N MET A 161 -1.89 23.41 -11.34
CA MET A 161 -2.57 23.91 -12.54
C MET A 161 -2.99 25.38 -12.39
N LEU A 162 -3.53 25.76 -11.23
CA LEU A 162 -3.89 27.14 -10.91
C LEU A 162 -2.66 28.07 -10.85
N ARG A 163 -1.59 27.68 -10.18
CA ARG A 163 -0.35 28.48 -10.16
C ARG A 163 0.28 28.62 -11.54
N ARG A 164 0.17 27.59 -12.38
CA ARG A 164 0.65 27.64 -13.77
C ARG A 164 -0.23 28.52 -14.65
N SER A 165 -1.56 28.50 -14.47
CA SER A 165 -2.45 29.41 -15.19
C SER A 165 -2.17 30.86 -14.80
N GLU A 166 -1.93 31.14 -13.52
CA GLU A 166 -1.51 32.47 -13.04
C GLU A 166 -0.15 32.91 -13.62
N GLN A 167 0.82 32.00 -13.78
CA GLN A 167 2.12 32.32 -14.37
C GLN A 167 2.07 32.58 -15.88
N TRP A 168 1.22 31.86 -16.62
CA TRP A 168 1.11 31.99 -18.09
C TRP A 168 0.13 33.08 -18.53
N LEU A 169 -0.96 33.26 -17.79
CA LEU A 169 -2.01 34.22 -18.12
C LEU A 169 -1.83 35.56 -17.37
N GLY A 170 -1.01 35.59 -16.31
CA GLY A 170 -0.97 36.71 -15.37
C GLY A 170 -2.07 36.60 -14.32
N ALA A 171 -1.81 37.08 -13.10
CA ALA A 171 -2.69 36.90 -11.94
C ALA A 171 -4.12 37.47 -12.15
N ASP A 172 -4.24 38.54 -12.93
CA ASP A 172 -5.54 39.18 -13.21
C ASP A 172 -6.33 38.42 -14.29
N SER A 173 -5.66 37.98 -15.36
CA SER A 173 -6.32 37.24 -16.44
C SER A 173 -6.61 35.78 -16.06
N GLY A 174 -5.81 35.17 -15.20
CA GLY A 174 -6.06 33.83 -14.66
C GLY A 174 -7.33 33.78 -13.78
N LYS A 175 -7.54 34.80 -12.94
CA LYS A 175 -8.78 34.93 -12.15
C LYS A 175 -9.99 35.27 -13.02
N ALA A 176 -9.83 36.16 -13.99
CA ALA A 176 -10.90 36.48 -14.95
C ALA A 176 -11.30 35.25 -15.79
N PHE A 177 -10.32 34.50 -16.30
CA PHE A 177 -10.54 33.26 -17.05
C PHE A 177 -11.28 32.20 -16.22
N ASN A 178 -10.83 31.97 -14.98
CA ASN A 178 -11.49 31.02 -14.08
C ASN A 178 -12.93 31.44 -13.74
N SER A 179 -13.17 32.74 -13.51
CA SER A 179 -14.51 33.28 -13.27
C SER A 179 -15.41 33.21 -14.50
N GLU A 180 -14.86 33.42 -15.70
CA GLU A 180 -15.62 33.39 -16.96
C GLU A 180 -15.96 31.96 -17.38
N MET A 181 -15.03 31.02 -17.21
CA MET A 181 -15.29 29.58 -17.39
C MET A 181 -16.34 29.06 -16.40
N ALA A 182 -16.26 29.47 -15.12
CA ALA A 182 -17.29 29.14 -14.14
C ALA A 182 -18.67 29.68 -14.56
N ASN A 183 -18.74 30.92 -15.05
CA ASN A 183 -20.00 31.52 -15.52
C ASN A 183 -20.56 30.85 -16.78
N ILE A 184 -19.71 30.39 -17.70
CA ILE A 184 -20.16 29.69 -18.90
C ILE A 184 -20.66 28.29 -18.54
N ILE A 185 -19.93 27.56 -17.70
CA ILE A 185 -20.33 26.21 -17.27
C ILE A 185 -21.64 26.25 -16.48
N SER A 186 -21.81 27.19 -15.55
CA SER A 186 -23.06 27.33 -14.79
C SER A 186 -24.24 27.69 -15.68
N LYS A 187 -24.02 28.55 -16.69
CA LYS A 187 -25.07 28.99 -17.63
C LYS A 187 -25.54 27.88 -18.57
N TYR A 188 -24.65 27.01 -19.02
CA TYR A 188 -24.98 25.96 -20.00
C TYR A 188 -25.33 24.61 -19.37
N PHE A 189 -24.84 24.33 -18.16
CA PHE A 189 -25.05 23.03 -17.50
C PHE A 189 -25.83 23.11 -16.19
N GLU A 190 -26.25 24.30 -15.73
CA GLU A 190 -26.99 24.52 -14.47
C GLU A 190 -26.31 23.89 -13.23
N VAL A 191 -24.99 23.69 -13.28
CA VAL A 191 -24.22 23.15 -12.15
C VAL A 191 -23.71 24.29 -11.30
N ASP A 192 -23.81 24.17 -9.97
CA ASP A 192 -23.21 25.12 -9.03
C ASP A 192 -21.69 25.10 -9.19
N THR A 193 -21.10 26.19 -9.69
CA THR A 193 -19.66 26.30 -10.01
C THR A 193 -18.84 26.90 -8.87
N SER A 194 -19.40 27.03 -7.67
CA SER A 194 -18.68 27.52 -6.48
C SER A 194 -17.44 26.67 -6.13
N TRP A 195 -17.37 25.42 -6.59
CA TRP A 195 -16.20 24.53 -6.48
C TRP A 195 -15.00 24.94 -7.35
N PHE A 196 -15.22 25.67 -8.45
CA PHE A 196 -14.12 26.22 -9.27
C PHE A 196 -13.44 27.43 -8.61
N LEU A 197 -14.18 28.14 -7.76
CA LEU A 197 -13.72 29.37 -7.09
C LEU A 197 -13.18 29.11 -5.68
N ASN A 198 -13.57 28.00 -5.03
CA ASN A 198 -13.08 27.57 -3.72
C ASN A 198 -12.53 26.14 -3.75
N PRO A 199 -11.20 25.94 -3.76
CA PRO A 199 -10.56 24.63 -3.93
C PRO A 199 -10.70 23.67 -2.73
N SER A 200 -11.39 24.05 -1.66
CA SER A 200 -11.57 23.25 -0.44
C SER A 200 -12.85 22.41 -0.41
N SER A 201 -13.78 22.59 -1.36
CA SER A 201 -15.09 21.92 -1.35
C SER A 201 -15.26 20.81 -2.38
N MET A 202 -14.19 20.41 -3.10
CA MET A 202 -14.24 19.27 -4.00
C MET A 202 -14.33 17.98 -3.18
N SER A 203 -15.56 17.57 -2.88
CA SER A 203 -15.84 16.28 -2.29
C SER A 203 -15.36 15.17 -3.22
N GLN A 204 -14.82 14.12 -2.61
CA GLN A 204 -14.30 12.86 -3.20
C GLN A 204 -15.24 12.15 -4.20
N GLN A 205 -16.45 12.68 -4.43
CA GLN A 205 -17.56 12.03 -5.09
C GLN A 205 -17.54 12.14 -6.63
N TYR A 206 -16.84 13.12 -7.19
CA TYR A 206 -16.81 13.34 -8.66
C TYR A 206 -15.64 12.70 -9.39
N LEU A 207 -14.62 12.19 -8.69
CA LEU A 207 -13.45 11.52 -9.29
C LEU A 207 -13.64 10.01 -9.49
N ALA A 208 -14.75 9.44 -8.99
CA ALA A 208 -15.00 8.00 -9.05
C ALA A 208 -15.83 7.54 -10.27
N SER A 209 -16.31 8.45 -11.13
CA SER A 209 -17.31 8.12 -12.15
C SER A 209 -16.79 8.01 -13.59
N ASP A 210 -15.52 8.27 -13.88
CA ASP A 210 -15.02 8.21 -15.27
C ASP A 210 -13.77 7.33 -15.40
N THR A 211 -13.99 6.01 -15.45
CA THR A 211 -13.00 4.98 -15.77
C THR A 211 -12.79 4.87 -17.29
N SER A 212 -12.51 5.97 -17.96
CA SER A 212 -12.05 5.93 -19.36
C SER A 212 -10.56 5.57 -19.42
N THR A 213 -10.19 4.69 -20.35
CA THR A 213 -8.82 4.19 -20.59
C THR A 213 -7.76 5.30 -20.74
N GLY A 214 -8.18 6.52 -21.13
CA GLY A 214 -7.31 7.69 -21.22
C GLY A 214 -6.87 8.25 -19.86
N ALA A 215 -7.76 8.31 -18.87
CA ALA A 215 -7.43 8.77 -17.53
C ALA A 215 -6.41 7.83 -16.86
N GLY A 216 -6.60 6.51 -16.98
CA GLY A 216 -5.65 5.52 -16.45
C GLY A 216 -4.23 5.65 -17.02
N ASN A 217 -4.09 5.97 -18.31
CA ASN A 217 -2.80 6.20 -18.96
C ASN A 217 -2.17 7.55 -18.54
N PHE A 218 -2.98 8.59 -18.37
CA PHE A 218 -2.53 9.87 -17.83
C PHE A 218 -1.96 9.69 -16.41
N PHE A 219 -2.70 9.04 -15.50
CA PHE A 219 -2.24 8.78 -14.14
C PHE A 219 -0.99 7.88 -14.07
N LYS A 220 -0.86 6.88 -14.96
CA LYS A 220 0.33 6.03 -15.04
C LYS A 220 1.57 6.78 -15.53
N SER A 221 1.41 7.71 -16.47
CA SER A 221 2.52 8.59 -16.91
C SER A 221 2.92 9.61 -15.83
N MET A 222 1.97 9.93 -14.96
CA MET A 222 2.10 10.91 -13.88
C MET A 222 2.68 10.32 -12.59
N ILE A 223 2.69 8.99 -12.42
CA ILE A 223 3.20 8.34 -11.20
C ILE A 223 4.22 7.28 -11.62
N GLN A 224 5.49 7.59 -11.40
CA GLN A 224 6.60 6.66 -11.63
C GLN A 224 7.05 6.10 -10.28
N ILE A 225 6.46 4.99 -9.88
CA ILE A 225 6.94 4.22 -8.72
C ILE A 225 7.98 3.22 -9.24
N GLU A 226 9.25 3.54 -9.05
CA GLU A 226 10.36 2.65 -9.39
C GLU A 226 10.56 1.64 -8.25
N GLN A 227 10.29 0.37 -8.53
CA GLN A 227 10.44 -0.71 -7.57
C GLN A 227 11.72 -1.46 -7.85
N THR A 228 12.63 -1.49 -6.88
CA THR A 228 13.89 -2.20 -7.02
C THR A 228 14.05 -3.24 -5.92
N GLN A 229 14.13 -4.50 -6.31
CA GLN A 229 14.48 -5.58 -5.40
C GLN A 229 15.96 -5.47 -5.01
N LEU A 230 16.26 -5.40 -3.71
CA LEU A 230 17.62 -5.23 -3.20
C LEU A 230 18.37 -6.55 -3.02
N VAL A 231 17.66 -7.62 -2.67
CA VAL A 231 18.26 -8.93 -2.36
C VAL A 231 17.79 -9.95 -3.39
N GLY A 232 18.74 -10.69 -3.98
CA GLY A 232 18.43 -11.77 -4.93
C GLY A 232 18.34 -11.36 -6.40
N GLN A 233 18.96 -10.24 -6.81
CA GLN A 233 19.00 -9.79 -8.22
C GLN A 233 19.57 -10.84 -9.22
N GLN A 234 20.23 -11.90 -8.75
CA GLN A 234 20.76 -12.98 -9.58
C GLN A 234 19.87 -14.24 -9.65
N VAL A 235 18.71 -14.27 -9.01
CA VAL A 235 17.78 -15.40 -9.18
C VAL A 235 16.91 -15.12 -10.39
N VAL A 236 17.21 -15.81 -11.50
CA VAL A 236 16.40 -15.82 -12.72
C VAL A 236 14.97 -16.20 -12.35
N SER A 237 14.08 -15.20 -12.29
CA SER A 237 12.63 -15.34 -12.05
C SER A 237 12.22 -16.19 -10.83
N PRO A 238 12.25 -15.62 -9.61
CA PRO A 238 11.79 -16.30 -8.39
C PRO A 238 10.32 -16.76 -8.46
N TRP A 239 9.51 -16.05 -9.25
CA TRP A 239 8.12 -16.39 -9.52
C TRP A 239 8.00 -17.72 -10.29
N ALA A 240 8.81 -17.91 -11.33
CA ALA A 240 8.81 -19.13 -12.12
C ALA A 240 9.23 -20.36 -11.31
N THR A 241 10.25 -20.22 -10.44
CA THR A 241 10.69 -21.33 -9.57
C THR A 241 9.63 -21.75 -8.56
N ARG A 242 8.88 -20.80 -7.98
CA ARG A 242 7.77 -21.10 -7.05
C ARG A 242 6.54 -21.64 -7.75
N SER A 243 6.20 -21.14 -8.95
CA SER A 243 5.13 -21.71 -9.77
C SER A 243 5.43 -23.16 -10.11
N VAL A 244 6.63 -23.47 -10.59
CA VAL A 244 7.01 -24.84 -10.97
C VAL A 244 7.01 -25.77 -9.75
N GLY A 245 7.47 -25.31 -8.58
CA GLY A 245 7.39 -26.09 -7.34
C GLY A 245 5.95 -26.37 -6.86
N GLY A 246 5.04 -25.41 -7.01
CA GLY A 246 3.62 -25.59 -6.69
C GLY A 246 2.92 -26.59 -7.61
N TRP A 247 3.23 -26.56 -8.91
CA TRP A 247 2.71 -27.53 -9.89
C TRP A 247 3.28 -28.93 -9.66
N ALA A 248 4.57 -29.06 -9.30
CA ALA A 248 5.18 -30.34 -8.99
C ALA A 248 4.56 -31.03 -7.75
N MET A 249 4.20 -30.26 -6.72
CA MET A 249 3.48 -30.81 -5.56
C MET A 249 2.05 -31.25 -5.89
N MET A 250 1.36 -30.57 -6.80
CA MET A 250 0.06 -31.04 -7.31
C MET A 250 0.23 -32.38 -8.05
N PHE A 251 1.23 -32.52 -8.91
CA PHE A 251 1.47 -33.79 -9.60
C PHE A 251 1.81 -34.94 -8.66
N LEU A 252 2.54 -34.69 -7.57
CA LEU A 252 2.85 -35.72 -6.55
C LEU A 252 1.65 -36.10 -5.65
N LEU A 253 0.67 -35.21 -5.49
CA LEU A 253 -0.52 -35.46 -4.66
C LEU A 253 -1.69 -36.08 -5.44
N PHE A 254 -1.61 -36.13 -6.77
CA PHE A 254 -2.66 -36.66 -7.65
C PHE A 254 -2.21 -37.85 -8.53
N THR A 255 -1.07 -38.47 -8.21
CA THR A 255 -0.66 -39.80 -8.70
C THR A 255 -0.76 -40.81 -7.57
#